data_AF-A0A8J3GNR6-F1
#
_entry.id   AF-A0A8J3GNR6-F1
#
_cell.length_a   1.000
_cell.length_b   1.000
_cell.length_c   1.000
_cell.angle_alpha   90.00
_cell.angle_beta   90.00
_cell.angle_gamma   90.00
#
_symmetry.space_group_name_H-M   'P 1'
#
loop_
_entity.id
_entity.type
_entity.pdbx_description
1 polymer ?
#
loop_
_entity_poly.entity_id
_entity_poly.type
_entity_poly.pdbx_seq_one_letter_code
_entity_poly.pdbx_strand_id
1 'polypeptide(L)'
;MTALRLARIGLLISTILVGVTAVAGGAALIVGSLNPSLATVLSPPVEYLEGSPFNSYLAPGVILALVLGGLHLVVFVLVLRRHEWWVLAGAVAAFDALIWIFVQMVFIPFSFLQAFYFAFGLAEAGLVMLALGLLTPAKHHPVHRS
;
A
#
# COMPACT_ATOMS: atom_id res chain seq x y z
N MET A 1 -8.12 21.00 12.99
CA MET A 1 -6.91 20.77 12.16
C MET A 1 -7.29 20.92 10.70
N THR A 2 -6.49 21.57 9.85
CA THR A 2 -6.80 21.72 8.41
C THR A 2 -6.83 20.35 7.73
N ALA A 3 -7.77 20.11 6.80
CA ALA A 3 -7.95 18.84 6.08
C ALA A 3 -6.64 18.33 5.44
N LEU A 4 -5.84 19.24 4.89
CA LEU A 4 -4.52 18.94 4.32
C LEU A 4 -3.52 18.39 5.34
N ARG A 5 -3.56 18.89 6.59
CA ARG A 5 -2.70 18.38 7.67
C ARG A 5 -3.10 16.97 8.06
N LEU A 6 -4.39 16.68 8.13
CA LEU A 6 -4.90 15.33 8.41
C LEU A 6 -4.50 14.36 7.31
N ALA A 7 -4.72 14.72 6.04
CA ALA A 7 -4.31 13.93 4.88
C ALA A 7 -2.82 13.59 4.92
N ARG A 8 -1.98 14.60 5.17
CA ARG A 8 -0.52 14.41 5.24
C ARG A 8 -0.10 13.50 6.40
N ILE A 9 -0.64 13.69 7.59
CA ILE A 9 -0.30 12.84 8.75
C ILE A 9 -0.78 11.41 8.50
N GLY A 10 -1.99 11.23 7.96
CA GLY A 10 -2.52 9.92 7.60
C GLY A 10 -1.61 9.20 6.61
N LEU A 11 -1.22 9.87 5.52
CA LEU A 11 -0.33 9.28 4.52
C LEU A 11 1.05 8.95 5.10
N LEU A 12 1.60 9.77 5.99
CA LEU A 12 2.86 9.44 6.66
C LEU A 12 2.76 8.15 7.46
N ILE A 13 1.68 7.98 8.21
CA ILE A 13 1.47 6.80 9.05
C ILE A 13 1.21 5.57 8.20
N SER A 14 0.34 5.66 7.18
CA SER A 14 0.01 4.52 6.33
C SER A 14 1.22 4.07 5.52
N THR A 15 1.90 4.98 4.83
CA THR A 15 2.98 4.63 3.92
C THR A 15 4.21 4.08 4.63
N ILE A 16 4.55 4.58 5.83
CA ILE A 16 5.65 3.99 6.61
C ILE A 16 5.28 2.60 7.14
N LEU A 17 4.03 2.42 7.60
CA LEU A 17 3.58 1.14 8.12
C LEU A 17 3.60 0.09 7.01
N VAL A 18 2.91 0.36 5.89
CA VAL A 18 2.83 -0.54 4.74
C VAL A 18 4.22 -0.77 4.15
N GLY A 19 5.02 0.29 3.99
CA GLY A 19 6.36 0.19 3.42
C GLY A 19 7.28 -0.73 4.24
N VAL A 20 7.36 -0.52 5.56
CA VAL A 20 8.22 -1.32 6.44
C VAL A 20 7.74 -2.76 6.52
N THR A 21 6.43 -2.98 6.67
CA THR A 21 5.90 -4.35 6.80
C THR A 21 5.95 -5.11 5.48
N ALA A 22 5.79 -4.45 4.33
CA ALA A 22 5.97 -5.05 3.01
C ALA A 22 7.44 -5.43 2.75
N VAL A 23 8.40 -4.56 3.10
CA VAL A 23 9.83 -4.92 3.01
C VAL A 23 10.14 -6.13 3.89
N ALA A 24 9.66 -6.13 5.14
CA ALA A 24 9.87 -7.25 6.06
C ALA A 24 9.21 -8.55 5.56
N GLY A 25 7.98 -8.48 5.08
CA GLY A 25 7.25 -9.62 4.49
C GLY A 25 7.92 -10.14 3.23
N GLY A 26 8.36 -9.26 2.33
CA GLY A 26 9.09 -9.63 1.12
C GLY A 26 10.44 -10.29 1.44
N ALA A 27 11.17 -9.77 2.41
CA ALA A 27 12.40 -10.39 2.91
C ALA A 27 12.14 -11.79 3.49
N ALA A 28 11.06 -11.97 4.27
CA ALA A 28 10.67 -13.28 4.80
C ALA A 28 10.38 -14.29 3.68
N LEU A 29 9.65 -13.88 2.64
CA LEU A 29 9.38 -14.72 1.46
C LEU A 29 10.65 -15.09 0.69
N ILE A 30 11.58 -14.14 0.51
CA ILE A 30 12.86 -14.38 -0.15
C ILE A 30 13.69 -15.39 0.66
N VAL A 31 13.84 -15.17 1.97
CA VAL A 31 14.61 -16.07 2.85
C VAL A 31 13.97 -17.45 2.92
N GLY A 32 12.65 -17.54 3.05
CA GLY A 32 11.92 -18.82 3.03
C GLY A 32 12.08 -19.57 1.72
N SER A 33 12.13 -18.86 0.59
CA SER A 33 12.34 -19.47 -0.73
C SER A 33 13.77 -19.97 -0.95
N LEU A 34 14.76 -19.32 -0.33
CA LEU A 34 16.17 -19.72 -0.45
C LEU A 34 16.58 -20.76 0.59
N ASN A 35 15.82 -20.91 1.69
CA ASN A 35 16.12 -21.84 2.77
C ASN A 35 14.91 -22.72 3.11
N PRO A 36 14.84 -23.96 2.56
CA PRO A 36 13.72 -24.88 2.77
C PRO A 36 13.42 -25.18 4.24
N SER A 37 14.42 -25.11 5.12
CA SER A 37 14.23 -25.36 6.56
C SER A 37 13.43 -24.26 7.26
N LEU A 38 13.40 -23.05 6.68
CA LEU A 38 12.67 -21.89 7.21
C LEU A 38 11.38 -21.59 6.44
N ALA A 39 11.14 -22.27 5.32
CA ALA A 39 10.01 -22.03 4.43
C ALA A 39 8.66 -22.19 5.15
N THR A 40 8.53 -23.22 6.00
CA THR A 40 7.30 -23.51 6.76
C THR A 40 6.92 -22.44 7.78
N VAL A 41 7.87 -21.59 8.17
CA VAL A 41 7.66 -20.51 9.15
C VAL A 41 7.54 -19.15 8.47
N LEU A 42 8.30 -18.93 7.40
CA LEU A 42 8.46 -17.61 6.78
C LEU A 42 7.63 -17.42 5.50
N SER A 43 7.04 -18.47 4.95
CA SER A 43 6.30 -18.41 3.70
C SER A 43 5.00 -19.20 3.78
N PRO A 44 3.94 -18.77 3.08
CA PRO A 44 2.75 -19.59 2.92
C PRO A 44 3.06 -20.90 2.17
N PRO A 45 2.13 -21.88 2.20
CA PRO A 45 2.26 -23.11 1.42
C PRO A 45 2.49 -22.80 -0.07
N VAL A 46 3.41 -23.53 -0.73
CA VAL A 46 3.77 -23.32 -2.14
C VAL A 46 2.61 -23.69 -3.07
N GLU A 47 1.71 -24.56 -2.60
CA GLU A 47 0.50 -24.99 -3.27
C GLU A 47 -0.45 -23.81 -3.58
N TYR A 48 -0.36 -22.71 -2.82
CA TYR A 48 -1.12 -21.49 -3.12
C TYR A 48 -0.63 -20.77 -4.39
N LEU A 49 0.53 -21.15 -4.93
CA LEU A 49 1.02 -20.66 -6.21
C LEU A 49 0.54 -21.49 -7.39
N GLU A 50 -0.22 -22.57 -7.18
CA GLU A 50 -0.79 -23.36 -8.27
C GLU A 50 -1.68 -22.49 -9.16
N GLY A 51 -1.46 -22.56 -10.48
CA GLY A 51 -2.13 -21.71 -11.46
C GLY A 51 -1.53 -20.29 -11.61
N SER A 52 -0.56 -19.92 -10.77
CA SER A 52 0.22 -18.68 -10.92
C SER A 52 1.41 -18.88 -11.88
N PRO A 53 2.00 -17.79 -12.40
CA PRO A 53 3.23 -17.88 -13.21
C PRO A 53 4.50 -18.15 -12.37
N PHE A 54 4.38 -18.30 -11.05
CA PHE A 54 5.51 -18.44 -10.13
C PHE A 54 5.61 -19.86 -9.57
N ASN A 55 6.82 -20.43 -9.62
CA ASN A 55 7.11 -21.74 -9.01
C ASN A 55 7.63 -21.64 -7.56
N SER A 56 7.90 -20.41 -7.07
CA SER A 56 8.36 -20.14 -5.71
C SER A 56 8.02 -18.71 -5.29
N TYR A 57 8.09 -18.43 -3.99
CA TYR A 57 7.86 -17.10 -3.43
C TYR A 57 9.02 -16.12 -3.62
N LEU A 58 10.09 -16.50 -4.32
CA LEU A 58 11.26 -15.63 -4.51
C LEU A 58 10.88 -14.36 -5.29
N ALA A 59 10.28 -14.53 -6.48
CA ALA A 59 9.85 -13.40 -7.29
C ALA A 59 8.72 -12.60 -6.62
N PRO A 60 7.66 -13.22 -6.08
CA PRO A 60 6.67 -12.51 -5.25
C PRO A 60 7.30 -11.72 -4.09
N GLY A 61 8.29 -12.29 -3.39
CA GLY A 61 8.98 -11.64 -2.29
C GLY A 61 9.79 -10.41 -2.72
N VAL A 62 10.46 -10.47 -3.87
CA VAL A 62 11.17 -9.32 -4.46
C VAL A 62 10.19 -8.22 -4.86
N ILE A 63 9.07 -8.58 -5.50
CA ILE A 63 8.04 -7.59 -5.88
C ILE A 63 7.44 -6.96 -4.62
N LEU A 64 7.10 -7.75 -3.61
CA LEU A 64 6.59 -7.27 -2.33
C LEU A 64 7.56 -6.30 -1.64
N ALA A 65 8.85 -6.63 -1.60
CA ALA A 65 9.84 -5.79 -0.94
C ALA A 65 10.15 -4.51 -1.73
N LEU A 66 10.39 -4.61 -3.04
CA LEU A 66 10.90 -3.50 -3.84
C LEU A 66 9.78 -2.66 -4.46
N VAL A 67 8.75 -3.30 -5.01
CA VAL A 67 7.64 -2.60 -5.65
C VAL A 67 6.73 -2.09 -4.56
N LEU A 68 6.05 -2.97 -3.80
CA LEU A 68 5.11 -2.51 -2.78
C LEU A 68 5.83 -1.73 -1.66
N GLY A 69 6.80 -2.38 -1.01
CA GLY A 69 7.53 -1.79 0.12
C GLY A 69 8.36 -0.56 -0.26
N GLY A 70 9.23 -0.72 -1.27
CA GLY A 70 10.11 0.35 -1.73
C GLY A 70 9.36 1.58 -2.23
N LEU A 71 8.28 1.41 -3.00
CA LEU A 71 7.45 2.52 -3.45
C LEU A 71 6.83 3.26 -2.26
N HIS A 72 6.23 2.54 -1.30
CA HIS A 72 5.64 3.15 -0.12
C HIS A 72 6.67 3.93 0.71
N LEU A 73 7.90 3.44 0.84
CA LEU A 73 8.98 4.16 1.52
C LEU A 73 9.43 5.42 0.76
N VAL A 74 9.48 5.39 -0.58
CA VAL A 74 9.74 6.57 -1.40
C VAL A 74 8.63 7.61 -1.20
N VAL A 75 7.37 7.18 -1.26
CA VAL A 75 6.20 8.05 -1.04
C VAL A 75 6.25 8.65 0.37
N PHE A 76 6.55 7.86 1.39
CA PHE A 76 6.75 8.34 2.76
C PHE A 76 7.76 9.50 2.80
N VAL A 77 8.92 9.34 2.16
CA VAL A 77 9.95 10.40 2.11
C VAL A 77 9.45 11.65 1.38
N LEU A 78 8.70 11.52 0.28
CA LEU A 78 8.11 12.65 -0.44
C LEU A 78 7.09 13.41 0.43
N VAL A 79 6.22 12.70 1.13
CA VAL A 79 5.23 13.27 2.06
C VAL A 79 5.92 13.94 3.25
N LEU A 80 6.99 13.32 3.78
CA LEU A 80 7.77 13.83 4.90
C LEU A 80 8.43 15.16 4.53
N ARG A 81 9.07 15.22 3.36
CA ARG A 81 9.73 16.41 2.82
C ARG A 81 8.77 17.48 2.29
N ARG A 82 7.46 17.20 2.25
CA ARG A 82 6.45 18.08 1.63
C ARG A 82 6.80 18.40 0.17
N HIS A 83 7.36 17.43 -0.55
CA HIS A 83 7.68 17.57 -1.96
C HIS A 83 6.42 17.88 -2.76
N GLU A 84 6.45 18.74 -3.77
CA GLU A 84 5.27 19.16 -4.56
C GLU A 84 4.41 17.98 -5.08
N TRP A 85 5.03 16.83 -5.35
CA TRP A 85 4.35 15.64 -5.85
C TRP A 85 3.76 14.71 -4.77
N TRP A 86 3.80 15.09 -3.48
CA TRP A 86 3.41 14.18 -2.39
C TRP A 86 1.97 13.65 -2.51
N VAL A 87 1.05 14.44 -3.07
CA VAL A 87 -0.35 14.02 -3.28
C VAL A 87 -0.46 12.98 -4.39
N LEU A 88 0.21 13.22 -5.53
CA LEU A 88 0.25 12.28 -6.65
C LEU A 88 0.96 10.97 -6.23
N ALA A 89 2.08 11.08 -5.53
CA ALA A 89 2.82 9.96 -4.99
C ALA A 89 1.98 9.13 -4.01
N GLY A 90 1.17 9.78 -3.17
CA GLY A 90 0.18 9.10 -2.32
C GLY A 90 -0.87 8.32 -3.10
N ALA A 91 -1.32 8.84 -4.26
CA ALA A 91 -2.24 8.11 -5.13
C ALA A 91 -1.59 6.85 -5.71
N VAL A 92 -0.32 6.96 -6.11
CA VAL A 92 0.46 5.82 -6.61
C VAL A 92 0.59 4.74 -5.52
N ALA A 93 0.94 5.09 -4.28
CA ALA A 93 0.98 4.15 -3.15
C ALA A 93 -0.37 3.45 -2.94
N ALA A 94 -1.47 4.21 -2.94
CA ALA A 94 -2.80 3.66 -2.78
C ALA A 94 -3.13 2.60 -3.86
N PHE A 95 -2.88 2.91 -5.13
CA PHE A 95 -3.13 1.96 -6.23
C PHE A 95 -2.17 0.78 -6.20
N ASP A 96 -0.91 1.00 -5.88
CA ASP A 96 0.09 -0.06 -5.73
C ASP A 96 -0.35 -1.09 -4.68
N ALA A 97 -0.77 -0.64 -3.49
CA ALA A 97 -1.32 -1.50 -2.45
C ALA A 97 -2.58 -2.24 -2.90
N LEU A 98 -3.53 -1.54 -3.54
CA LEU A 98 -4.79 -2.15 -4.00
C LEU A 98 -4.54 -3.22 -5.08
N ILE A 99 -3.73 -2.90 -6.09
CA ILE A 99 -3.36 -3.82 -7.17
C ILE A 99 -2.66 -5.04 -6.59
N TRP A 100 -1.71 -4.85 -5.68
CA TRP A 100 -1.02 -5.96 -5.02
C TRP A 100 -1.99 -6.94 -4.35
N ILE A 101 -2.95 -6.42 -3.57
CA ILE A 101 -3.93 -7.27 -2.89
C ILE A 101 -4.86 -7.98 -3.88
N PHE A 102 -5.31 -7.31 -4.94
CA PHE A 102 -6.10 -7.96 -5.98
C PHE A 102 -5.34 -9.11 -6.64
N VAL A 103 -4.07 -8.89 -7.01
CA VAL A 103 -3.22 -9.93 -7.60
C VAL A 103 -3.05 -11.10 -6.63
N GLN A 104 -2.82 -10.84 -5.34
CA GLN A 104 -2.74 -11.91 -4.35
C GLN A 104 -4.04 -12.72 -4.25
N MET A 105 -5.20 -12.06 -4.23
CA MET A 105 -6.50 -12.73 -4.09
C MET A 105 -6.86 -13.64 -5.26
N VAL A 106 -6.20 -13.51 -6.42
CA VAL A 106 -6.37 -14.42 -7.56
C VAL A 106 -5.83 -15.81 -7.27
N PHE A 107 -4.72 -15.90 -6.53
CA PHE A 107 -3.99 -17.17 -6.32
C PHE A 107 -4.04 -17.64 -4.86
N ILE A 108 -3.96 -16.71 -3.92
CA ILE A 108 -3.85 -16.98 -2.49
C ILE A 108 -5.23 -16.84 -1.84
N PRO A 109 -5.68 -17.82 -1.04
CA PRO A 109 -6.93 -17.73 -0.30
C PRO A 109 -7.03 -16.48 0.55
N PHE A 110 -8.25 -15.97 0.71
CA PHE A 110 -8.51 -14.77 1.48
C PHE A 110 -7.94 -14.87 2.91
N SER A 111 -7.26 -13.81 3.35
CA SER A 111 -6.78 -13.69 4.73
C SER A 111 -7.09 -12.33 5.34
N PHE A 112 -7.14 -12.29 6.68
CA PHE A 112 -7.27 -11.04 7.42
C PHE A 112 -6.18 -10.03 7.04
N LEU A 113 -4.96 -10.51 6.78
CA LEU A 113 -3.83 -9.66 6.40
C LEU A 113 -4.09 -8.93 5.07
N GLN A 114 -4.68 -9.62 4.09
CA GLN A 114 -5.07 -9.01 2.82
C GLN A 114 -6.13 -7.93 3.03
N ALA A 115 -7.16 -8.21 3.84
CA ALA A 115 -8.20 -7.22 4.16
C ALA A 115 -7.63 -5.99 4.88
N PHE A 116 -6.69 -6.20 5.79
CA PHE A 116 -6.01 -5.14 6.53
C PHE A 116 -5.23 -4.21 5.59
N TYR A 117 -4.39 -4.76 4.70
CA TYR A 117 -3.64 -3.94 3.73
C TYR A 117 -4.52 -3.33 2.64
N PHE A 118 -5.60 -4.01 2.25
CA PHE A 118 -6.61 -3.41 1.36
C PHE A 118 -7.26 -2.17 1.98
N ALA A 119 -7.59 -2.23 3.27
CA ALA A 119 -8.13 -1.09 4.00
C ALA A 119 -7.12 0.08 4.05
N PHE A 120 -5.82 -0.20 4.16
CA PHE A 120 -4.79 0.84 4.03
C PHE A 120 -4.76 1.46 2.63
N GLY A 121 -4.80 0.65 1.56
CA GLY A 121 -4.87 1.17 0.19
C GLY A 121 -6.09 2.07 -0.03
N LEU A 122 -7.27 1.69 0.49
CA LEU A 122 -8.46 2.53 0.45
C LEU A 122 -8.32 3.79 1.31
N ALA A 123 -7.73 3.69 2.50
CA ALA A 123 -7.49 4.84 3.36
C ALA A 123 -6.54 5.83 2.69
N GLU A 124 -5.48 5.38 2.04
CA GLU A 124 -4.56 6.22 1.27
C GLU A 124 -5.26 6.93 0.12
N ALA A 125 -6.09 6.22 -0.65
CA ALA A 125 -6.91 6.84 -1.69
C ALA A 125 -7.84 7.93 -1.10
N GLY A 126 -8.51 7.65 0.02
CA GLY A 126 -9.36 8.62 0.71
C GLY A 126 -8.59 9.83 1.24
N LEU A 127 -7.38 9.64 1.76
CA LEU A 127 -6.50 10.71 2.22
C LEU A 127 -6.01 11.58 1.06
N VAL A 128 -5.73 11.00 -0.09
CA VAL A 128 -5.42 11.74 -1.33
C VAL A 128 -6.63 12.57 -1.76
N MET A 129 -7.83 11.99 -1.78
CA MET A 129 -9.06 12.74 -2.10
C MET A 129 -9.30 13.89 -1.12
N LEU A 130 -9.01 13.68 0.17
CA LEU A 130 -9.07 14.73 1.19
C LEU A 130 -8.04 15.83 0.94
N ALA A 131 -6.80 15.49 0.55
CA ALA A 131 -5.76 16.45 0.21
C ALA A 131 -6.13 17.32 -1.01
N LEU A 132 -6.83 16.73 -1.98
CA LEU A 132 -7.35 17.42 -3.17
C LEU A 132 -8.61 18.26 -2.87
N GLY A 133 -9.16 18.20 -1.65
CA GLY A 133 -10.36 18.95 -1.27
C GLY A 133 -11.67 18.37 -1.83
N LEU A 134 -11.64 17.16 -2.38
CA LEU A 134 -12.83 16.51 -2.97
C LEU A 134 -13.88 16.12 -1.91
N LEU A 135 -13.46 15.99 -0.65
CA LEU A 135 -14.31 15.60 0.47
C LEU A 135 -14.73 16.79 1.36
N THR A 136 -14.31 18.01 1.02
CA THR A 136 -14.74 19.22 1.73
C THR A 136 -16.01 19.80 1.10
N PRO A 137 -17.08 20.04 1.87
CA PRO A 137 -18.32 20.62 1.34
C PRO A 137 -18.05 21.97 0.65
N ALA A 138 -18.55 22.14 -0.57
CA ALA A 138 -18.46 23.39 -1.30
C ALA A 138 -19.14 24.51 -0.48
N LYS A 139 -18.40 25.58 -0.19
CA LYS A 139 -18.99 26.78 0.41
C LYS A 139 -20.01 27.34 -0.60
N HIS A 140 -21.29 27.32 -0.25
CA HIS A 140 -22.33 27.97 -1.05
C HIS A 140 -21.98 29.45 -1.16
N HIS A 141 -21.66 29.91 -2.37
CA HIS A 141 -21.63 31.34 -2.64
C HIS A 141 -23.07 31.86 -2.56
N PRO A 142 -23.38 32.82 -1.68
CA PRO A 142 -24.71 33.41 -1.64
C PRO A 142 -24.95 34.07 -2.99
N VAL A 143 -25.96 33.59 -3.71
CA VAL A 143 -26.45 34.22 -4.94
C VAL A 143 -26.93 35.60 -4.55
N HIS A 144 -26.17 36.64 -4.92
CA HIS A 144 -26.63 38.02 -4.83
C HIS A 144 -27.88 38.13 -5.73
N ARG A 145 -29.06 38.11 -5.10
CA ARG A 145 -30.29 38.55 -5.75
C ARG A 145 -30.25 40.07 -5.79
N SER A 146 -29.99 40.62 -6.97
CA SER A 146 -30.30 42.01 -7.33
C SER A 146 -31.79 42.15 -7.64
#